data_AF-A0A955U1K7-F1
#
_entry.id   AF-A0A955U1K7-F1
#
_cell.length_a   1.000
_cell.length_b   1.000
_cell.length_c   1.000
_cell.angle_alpha   90.00
_cell.angle_beta   90.00
_cell.angle_gamma   90.00
#
_symmetry.space_group_name_H-M   'P 1'
#
loop_
_entity.id
_entity.type
_entity.pdbx_description
1 polymer ?
#
loop_
_entity_poly.entity_id
_entity_poly.type
_entity_poly.pdbx_seq_one_letter_code
_entity_poly.pdbx_strand_id
1 'polypeptide(L)'
;MHKSIAGIALGLILFPIAAGAGEITFDVDMGGPQATIDSNGLTLSSGTNANEFSTDGTLAGDSDNAVPTEKAVKTYVDNSTGTLIVNMPDFSSPSETTAPSVSAIKDFVDNHSSRNLLVNGGFRIAQRGTTFDASTTSPNDDNENILDRWVLISNGNDIVDITQESSDVPTGAHNAIKFNVQTADKQFGIFQALSSVDSSIIIGGKASLRFDAKTASGALSNVRAEVVCWAGTADGTGSPARIPDPIGTWAGGGTNPTLATNFTAENTGSDLGLSDSYQTFAIENISIDTASCNNVGVIIWVDDTTISTGSLLYISNIHLNKGETSTPANPRLRSEELLLAQTFFYSLGSSDYAYNAVGLVDGGSGGGAVYVTMPVEMYKAPLPSFIGNYHFKYGDTFSTALSSIASTTTGTRVVTVSGYPSGSLSSGQHYVLRANNDTSARFHFDAEIQGN
;
A
#
# COMPACT_ATOMS: atom_id res chain seq x y z
N MET A 1 -98.01 66.54 -41.73
CA MET A 1 -98.54 65.40 -40.95
C MET A 1 -98.40 64.18 -41.86
N HIS A 2 -97.64 63.12 -41.63
CA HIS A 2 -97.29 62.39 -40.41
C HIS A 2 -95.81 61.96 -40.44
N LYS A 3 -95.18 61.90 -39.26
CA LYS A 3 -93.95 61.15 -38.97
C LYS A 3 -94.26 59.65 -38.96
N SER A 4 -93.31 58.80 -39.39
CA SER A 4 -93.06 57.44 -38.88
C SER A 4 -91.91 56.78 -39.66
N ILE A 5 -90.95 55.99 -39.18
CA ILE A 5 -90.29 55.67 -37.90
C ILE A 5 -88.98 54.95 -38.33
N ALA A 6 -87.95 55.03 -37.49
CA ALA A 6 -86.61 54.48 -37.71
C ALA A 6 -86.57 52.97 -37.98
N GLY A 7 -85.66 52.57 -38.87
CA GLY A 7 -85.16 51.20 -39.00
C GLY A 7 -83.65 51.21 -38.72
N ILE A 8 -83.27 50.77 -37.53
CA ILE A 8 -81.89 50.41 -37.19
C ILE A 8 -81.54 49.21 -38.07
N ALA A 9 -80.74 49.42 -39.12
CA ALA A 9 -80.07 48.31 -39.78
C ALA A 9 -78.92 47.89 -38.86
N LEU A 10 -79.16 46.83 -38.10
CA LEU A 10 -78.12 46.01 -37.48
C LEU A 10 -77.11 45.71 -38.58
N GLY A 11 -75.95 46.36 -38.54
CA GLY A 11 -74.84 46.01 -39.41
C GLY A 11 -74.52 44.55 -39.14
N LEU A 12 -74.87 43.69 -40.08
CA LEU A 12 -74.33 42.35 -40.16
C LEU A 12 -72.82 42.50 -40.28
N ILE A 13 -72.10 42.45 -39.16
CA ILE A 13 -70.64 42.27 -39.17
C ILE A 13 -70.42 40.80 -39.49
N LEU A 14 -70.58 40.48 -40.78
CA LEU A 14 -70.05 39.26 -41.34
C LEU A 14 -68.55 39.51 -41.45
N PHE A 15 -67.74 38.92 -40.57
CA PHE A 15 -66.28 38.93 -40.74
C PHE A 15 -65.99 38.21 -42.06
N PRO A 16 -65.53 38.91 -43.12
CA PRO A 16 -65.20 38.23 -44.35
C PRO A 16 -63.90 37.46 -44.09
N ILE A 17 -63.99 36.13 -44.01
CA ILE A 17 -62.79 35.29 -44.11
C ILE A 17 -62.37 35.34 -45.57
N ALA A 18 -61.42 36.24 -45.89
CA ALA A 18 -60.77 36.23 -47.18
C ALA A 18 -59.98 34.93 -47.29
N ALA A 19 -60.37 34.07 -48.24
CA ALA A 19 -59.58 32.89 -48.57
C ALA A 19 -58.21 33.35 -49.10
N GLY A 20 -57.17 33.25 -48.26
CA GLY A 20 -55.79 33.48 -48.69
C GLY A 20 -54.80 34.03 -47.67
N ALA A 21 -55.23 34.57 -46.52
CA ALA A 21 -54.31 35.02 -45.47
C ALA A 21 -54.86 34.62 -44.09
N GLY A 22 -54.10 33.78 -43.37
CA GLY A 22 -54.52 33.13 -42.13
C GLY A 22 -54.41 34.04 -40.92
N GLU A 23 -55.27 35.04 -40.81
CA GLU A 23 -55.37 35.88 -39.62
C GLU A 23 -56.83 35.96 -39.12
N ILE A 24 -57.03 35.62 -37.84
CA ILE A 24 -58.30 35.79 -37.12
C ILE A 24 -58.04 36.80 -36.00
N THR A 25 -58.54 38.03 -36.16
CA THR A 25 -58.39 39.09 -35.17
C THR A 25 -59.51 39.00 -34.12
N PHE A 26 -59.17 38.72 -32.85
CA PHE A 26 -60.11 38.84 -31.73
C PHE A 26 -60.01 40.26 -31.14
N ASP A 27 -60.90 41.16 -31.55
CA ASP A 27 -60.95 42.52 -30.99
C ASP A 27 -61.69 42.49 -29.64
N VAL A 28 -60.95 42.46 -28.53
CA VAL A 28 -61.50 42.72 -27.20
C VAL A 28 -61.44 44.23 -26.98
N ASP A 29 -62.51 44.94 -27.35
CA ASP A 29 -62.58 46.40 -27.21
C ASP A 29 -62.42 46.83 -25.75
N MET A 30 -61.21 47.26 -25.40
CA MET A 30 -60.86 47.96 -24.16
C MET A 30 -60.17 49.31 -24.44
N GLY A 31 -60.43 49.95 -25.60
CA GLY A 31 -59.85 51.25 -25.95
C GLY A 31 -58.48 51.22 -26.67
N GLY A 32 -58.13 50.08 -27.31
CA GLY A 32 -56.97 49.92 -28.19
C GLY A 32 -56.47 48.47 -28.28
N PRO A 33 -55.75 48.05 -29.34
CA PRO A 33 -55.25 46.69 -29.48
C PRO A 33 -54.24 46.35 -28.37
N GLN A 34 -54.58 45.37 -27.52
CA GLN A 34 -53.70 44.93 -26.41
C GLN A 34 -52.76 43.79 -26.84
N ALA A 35 -53.20 42.95 -27.80
CA ALA A 35 -52.42 41.88 -28.40
C ALA A 35 -52.93 41.56 -29.82
N THR A 36 -52.03 41.29 -30.76
CA THR A 36 -52.32 40.87 -32.13
C THR A 36 -51.70 39.50 -32.38
N ILE A 37 -52.43 38.59 -33.04
CA ILE A 37 -51.90 37.33 -33.55
C ILE A 37 -52.02 37.38 -35.07
N ASP A 38 -50.89 37.54 -35.75
CA ASP A 38 -50.83 37.63 -37.21
C ASP A 38 -49.87 36.57 -37.80
N SER A 39 -49.59 36.67 -39.10
CA SER A 39 -48.64 35.78 -39.78
C SER A 39 -47.19 35.92 -39.31
N ASN A 40 -46.87 36.97 -38.55
CA ASN A 40 -45.54 37.26 -38.01
C ASN A 40 -45.39 36.87 -36.53
N GLY A 41 -46.48 36.52 -35.83
CA GLY A 41 -46.46 35.97 -34.47
C GLY A 41 -47.50 36.57 -33.53
N LEU A 42 -47.25 36.45 -32.22
CA LEU A 42 -47.98 37.12 -31.15
C LEU A 42 -47.26 38.43 -30.79
N THR A 43 -47.93 39.57 -30.94
CA THR A 43 -47.44 40.90 -30.57
C THR A 43 -48.30 41.47 -29.45
N LEU A 44 -47.70 42.07 -28.42
CA LEU A 44 -48.43 42.82 -27.38
C LEU A 44 -48.36 44.32 -27.65
N SER A 45 -49.11 45.12 -26.89
CA SER A 45 -49.10 46.59 -26.98
C SER A 45 -47.72 47.25 -26.77
N SER A 46 -46.74 46.51 -26.27
CA SER A 46 -45.32 46.90 -26.19
C SER A 46 -44.43 45.66 -26.18
N GLY A 47 -43.25 45.74 -26.81
CA GLY A 47 -42.26 44.66 -26.87
C GLY A 47 -41.99 44.14 -28.28
N THR A 48 -41.25 43.04 -28.36
CA THR A 48 -40.89 42.33 -29.59
C THR A 48 -41.94 41.27 -29.93
N ASN A 49 -42.04 40.88 -31.20
CA ASN A 49 -42.94 39.83 -31.64
C ASN A 49 -42.44 38.46 -31.15
N ALA A 50 -43.31 37.64 -30.57
CA ALA A 50 -43.01 36.25 -30.29
C ALA A 50 -43.52 35.37 -31.45
N ASN A 51 -42.61 34.79 -32.23
CA ASN A 51 -42.96 33.97 -33.40
C ASN A 51 -42.83 32.46 -33.16
N GLU A 52 -42.20 32.04 -32.06
CA GLU A 52 -42.01 30.63 -31.71
C GLU A 52 -41.97 30.36 -30.20
N PHE A 53 -42.50 29.20 -29.78
CA PHE A 53 -42.14 28.57 -28.51
C PHE A 53 -40.98 27.58 -28.72
N SER A 54 -39.76 28.02 -28.41
CA SER A 54 -38.56 27.27 -28.75
C SER A 54 -38.37 26.03 -27.86
N THR A 55 -38.02 24.91 -28.51
CA THR A 55 -37.57 23.67 -27.85
C THR A 55 -36.06 23.49 -27.89
N ASP A 56 -35.32 24.51 -28.36
CA ASP A 56 -33.86 24.50 -28.42
C ASP A 56 -33.24 24.46 -27.02
N GLY A 57 -32.80 23.27 -26.60
CA GLY A 57 -32.14 23.06 -25.31
C GLY A 57 -30.73 23.64 -25.22
N THR A 58 -30.22 24.27 -26.29
CA THR A 58 -28.91 24.94 -26.29
C THR A 58 -29.02 26.46 -26.09
N LEU A 59 -30.21 27.03 -26.29
CA LEU A 59 -30.46 28.49 -26.33
C LEU A 59 -29.45 29.22 -27.23
N ALA A 60 -29.01 28.60 -28.33
CA ALA A 60 -27.95 29.13 -29.20
C ALA A 60 -28.48 30.00 -30.35
N GLY A 61 -29.78 29.90 -30.65
CA GLY A 61 -30.46 30.76 -31.63
C GLY A 61 -30.71 32.18 -31.13
N ASP A 62 -31.21 33.03 -32.02
CA ASP A 62 -31.61 34.40 -31.69
C ASP A 62 -32.78 34.41 -30.70
N SER A 63 -32.62 35.11 -29.58
CA SER A 63 -33.59 35.21 -28.49
C SER A 63 -34.58 36.36 -28.65
N ASP A 64 -34.38 37.23 -29.64
CA ASP A 64 -35.15 38.46 -29.79
C ASP A 64 -36.63 38.23 -30.12
N ASN A 65 -37.01 37.04 -30.60
CA ASN A 65 -38.37 36.72 -31.01
C ASN A 65 -38.92 35.37 -30.51
N ALA A 66 -38.19 34.67 -29.64
CA ALA A 66 -38.55 33.31 -29.20
C ALA A 66 -38.79 33.21 -27.69
N VAL A 67 -39.82 32.45 -27.29
CA VAL A 67 -40.08 32.10 -25.88
C VAL A 67 -39.63 30.66 -25.63
N PRO A 68 -38.65 30.38 -24.77
CA PRO A 68 -38.20 29.01 -24.53
C PRO A 68 -39.25 28.21 -23.74
N THR A 69 -39.41 26.94 -24.09
CA THR A 69 -40.23 25.99 -23.32
C THR A 69 -39.54 25.58 -22.02
N GLU A 70 -40.29 25.11 -21.02
CA GLU A 70 -39.72 24.54 -19.77
C GLU A 70 -38.69 23.44 -20.07
N LYS A 71 -38.93 22.63 -21.11
CA LYS A 71 -38.00 21.59 -21.56
C LYS A 71 -36.69 22.17 -22.10
N ALA A 72 -36.75 23.24 -22.89
CA ALA A 72 -35.57 23.92 -23.40
C ALA A 72 -34.74 24.52 -22.26
N VAL A 73 -35.40 25.24 -21.33
CA VAL A 73 -34.76 25.80 -20.14
C VAL A 73 -34.12 24.72 -19.28
N LYS A 74 -34.86 23.62 -19.00
CA LYS A 74 -34.32 22.51 -18.21
C LYS A 74 -33.10 21.88 -18.88
N THR A 75 -33.16 21.63 -20.18
CA THR A 75 -32.06 21.03 -20.93
C THR A 75 -30.83 21.94 -20.92
N TYR A 76 -31.02 23.25 -21.11
CA TYR A 76 -29.93 24.24 -21.04
C TYR A 76 -29.30 24.26 -19.64
N VAL A 77 -30.12 24.40 -18.60
CA VAL A 77 -29.64 24.43 -17.20
C VAL A 77 -28.95 23.13 -16.83
N ASP A 78 -29.50 21.97 -17.18
CA ASP A 78 -28.86 20.66 -16.93
C ASP A 78 -27.49 20.58 -17.64
N ASN A 79 -27.39 21.05 -18.88
CA ASN A 79 -26.14 21.07 -19.64
C ASN A 79 -25.11 22.06 -19.08
N SER A 80 -25.54 23.27 -18.69
CA SER A 80 -24.68 24.32 -18.13
C SER A 80 -24.23 24.04 -16.69
N THR A 81 -25.07 23.36 -15.89
CA THR A 81 -24.72 22.98 -14.50
C THR A 81 -24.00 21.64 -14.43
N GLY A 82 -24.28 20.71 -15.36
CA GLY A 82 -23.59 19.43 -15.47
C GLY A 82 -22.12 19.54 -15.89
N THR A 83 -21.74 20.61 -16.59
CA THR A 83 -20.36 20.88 -17.00
C THR A 83 -19.49 21.50 -15.90
N LEU A 84 -20.08 22.22 -14.94
CA LEU A 84 -19.35 22.88 -13.83
C LEU A 84 -18.85 21.91 -12.74
N ILE A 85 -19.35 20.67 -12.70
CA ILE A 85 -19.01 19.71 -11.63
C ILE A 85 -17.97 18.65 -12.07
N VAL A 86 -17.65 18.54 -13.36
CA VAL A 86 -16.96 17.32 -13.87
C VAL A 86 -15.68 17.59 -14.67
N ASN A 87 -15.36 18.84 -15.02
CA ASN A 87 -14.34 19.07 -16.05
C ASN A 87 -12.91 19.38 -15.55
N MET A 88 -12.43 18.63 -14.55
CA MET A 88 -11.00 18.27 -14.50
C MET A 88 -10.86 16.78 -14.16
N PRO A 89 -10.29 15.97 -15.07
CA PRO A 89 -10.11 14.54 -14.85
C PRO A 89 -9.00 14.20 -13.85
N ASP A 90 -8.15 15.18 -13.48
CA ASP A 90 -6.89 14.91 -12.77
C ASP A 90 -6.34 16.17 -12.07
N PHE A 91 -5.56 15.98 -11.01
CA PHE A 91 -4.75 16.98 -10.32
C PHE A 91 -3.49 17.43 -11.10
N SER A 92 -3.26 16.92 -12.31
CA SER A 92 -2.06 17.22 -13.12
C SER A 92 -1.92 18.67 -13.59
N SER A 93 -2.93 19.53 -13.36
CA SER A 93 -2.82 20.96 -13.61
C SER A 93 -3.39 21.75 -12.42
N PRO A 94 -2.57 22.56 -11.73
CA PRO A 94 -3.09 23.44 -10.68
C PRO A 94 -4.02 24.47 -11.32
N SER A 95 -5.33 24.28 -11.16
CA SER A 95 -6.33 25.26 -11.58
C SER A 95 -6.83 25.98 -10.33
N GLU A 96 -6.49 27.28 -10.20
CA GLU A 96 -7.08 28.13 -9.15
C GLU A 96 -8.56 28.45 -9.43
N THR A 97 -9.09 28.03 -10.59
CA THR A 97 -10.44 28.39 -11.07
C THR A 97 -11.38 27.20 -11.22
N THR A 98 -10.91 25.96 -11.02
CA THR A 98 -11.70 24.74 -11.25
C THR A 98 -11.41 23.71 -10.17
N ALA A 99 -12.45 23.21 -9.49
CA ALA A 99 -12.30 22.13 -8.53
C ALA A 99 -12.09 20.78 -9.26
N PRO A 100 -11.22 19.88 -8.75
CA PRO A 100 -11.10 18.52 -9.28
C PRO A 100 -12.42 17.75 -9.11
N SER A 101 -12.68 16.76 -9.97
CA SER A 101 -13.86 15.91 -9.83
C SER A 101 -13.86 15.17 -8.48
N VAL A 102 -15.04 14.84 -7.96
CA VAL A 102 -15.16 14.01 -6.73
C VAL A 102 -14.44 12.66 -6.90
N SER A 103 -14.42 12.12 -8.13
CA SER A 103 -13.64 10.92 -8.48
C SER A 103 -12.15 11.18 -8.31
N ALA A 104 -11.62 12.26 -8.90
CA ALA A 104 -10.21 12.61 -8.77
C ALA A 104 -9.84 12.84 -7.30
N ILE A 105 -10.66 13.54 -6.52
CA ILE A 105 -10.45 13.75 -5.07
C ILE A 105 -10.40 12.41 -4.35
N LYS A 106 -11.35 11.50 -4.64
CA LYS A 106 -11.35 10.16 -4.07
C LYS A 106 -10.09 9.40 -4.45
N ASP A 107 -9.68 9.43 -5.72
CA ASP A 107 -8.48 8.76 -6.21
C ASP A 107 -7.20 9.33 -5.57
N PHE A 108 -7.12 10.65 -5.35
CA PHE A 108 -6.01 11.29 -4.67
C PHE A 108 -5.99 10.96 -3.18
N VAL A 109 -7.14 11.01 -2.50
CA VAL A 109 -7.27 10.64 -1.08
C VAL A 109 -6.94 9.16 -0.88
N ASP A 110 -7.42 8.28 -1.77
CA ASP A 110 -7.13 6.86 -1.76
C ASP A 110 -5.64 6.61 -2.04
N ASN A 111 -5.02 7.34 -2.99
CA ASN A 111 -3.58 7.27 -3.27
C ASN A 111 -2.69 7.86 -2.16
N HIS A 112 -3.19 8.82 -1.38
CA HIS A 112 -2.48 9.39 -0.21
C HIS A 112 -2.76 8.61 1.08
N SER A 113 -3.75 7.71 1.08
CA SER A 113 -4.01 6.76 2.17
C SER A 113 -3.50 5.34 1.89
N SER A 114 -3.14 5.02 0.64
CA SER A 114 -2.48 3.78 0.20
C SER A 114 -0.98 3.77 0.50
N ARG A 115 -0.66 3.76 1.81
CA ARG A 115 0.69 3.44 2.26
C ARG A 115 0.98 1.97 1.96
N ASN A 116 2.23 1.68 1.60
CA ASN A 116 2.69 0.30 1.49
C ASN A 116 2.52 -0.40 2.86
N LEU A 117 1.68 -1.41 2.96
CA LEU A 117 1.44 -2.10 4.22
C LEU A 117 2.63 -2.98 4.65
N LEU A 118 3.47 -3.38 3.70
CA LEU A 118 4.66 -4.16 3.96
C LEU A 118 5.77 -3.29 4.54
N VAL A 119 6.61 -3.92 5.36
CA VAL A 119 7.83 -3.33 5.91
C VAL A 119 9.01 -3.80 5.05
N ASN A 120 9.91 -2.87 4.78
CA ASN A 120 11.16 -3.05 4.06
C ASN A 120 10.99 -3.69 2.66
N GLY A 121 9.90 -3.41 1.94
CA GLY A 121 9.67 -3.96 0.59
C GLY A 121 10.66 -3.50 -0.48
N GLY A 122 11.39 -2.42 -0.23
CA GLY A 122 12.53 -1.96 -1.05
C GLY A 122 13.90 -2.43 -0.55
N PHE A 123 13.94 -3.29 0.47
CA PHE A 123 15.15 -3.92 1.01
C PHE A 123 16.27 -2.95 1.42
N ARG A 124 15.92 -1.77 1.94
CA ARG A 124 16.90 -0.75 2.36
C ARG A 124 17.45 -1.01 3.75
N ILE A 125 16.67 -1.69 4.59
CA ILE A 125 17.03 -2.04 5.96
C ILE A 125 17.57 -3.48 5.97
N ALA A 126 18.68 -3.68 6.66
CA ALA A 126 19.40 -4.95 6.70
C ALA A 126 20.10 -5.12 8.05
N GLN A 127 19.31 -5.10 9.14
CA GLN A 127 19.84 -5.15 10.51
C GLN A 127 20.45 -6.53 10.85
N ARG A 128 19.96 -7.59 10.20
CA ARG A 128 20.39 -8.98 10.39
C ARG A 128 21.67 -9.33 9.61
N GLY A 129 22.05 -8.50 8.65
CA GLY A 129 23.15 -8.76 7.71
C GLY A 129 22.77 -8.38 6.29
N THR A 130 23.78 -8.24 5.43
CA THR A 130 23.60 -7.93 4.00
C THR A 130 23.84 -9.14 3.10
N THR A 131 24.30 -10.25 3.66
CA THR A 131 24.61 -11.50 2.98
C THR A 131 24.18 -12.66 3.85
N PHE A 132 23.56 -13.67 3.25
CA PHE A 132 23.12 -14.89 3.92
C PHE A 132 23.49 -16.08 3.03
N ASP A 133 24.30 -16.98 3.57
CA ASP A 133 24.77 -18.22 2.94
C ASP A 133 24.86 -19.32 4.01
N ALA A 134 25.24 -20.54 3.65
CA ALA A 134 25.29 -21.65 4.59
C ALA A 134 26.31 -21.47 5.75
N SER A 135 27.20 -20.46 5.68
CA SER A 135 28.23 -20.16 6.68
C SER A 135 27.92 -18.95 7.56
N THR A 136 26.88 -18.17 7.25
CA THR A 136 26.49 -17.00 8.04
C THR A 136 25.78 -17.41 9.35
N THR A 137 25.84 -16.54 10.36
CA THR A 137 25.20 -16.82 11.66
C THR A 137 23.69 -16.98 11.58
N SER A 138 23.05 -16.23 10.68
CA SER A 138 21.71 -16.51 10.18
C SER A 138 21.90 -17.18 8.82
N PRO A 139 21.82 -18.52 8.73
CA PRO A 139 22.07 -19.23 7.49
C PRO A 139 20.96 -18.96 6.47
N ASN A 140 21.20 -19.29 5.20
CA ASN A 140 20.20 -19.29 4.13
C ASN A 140 19.28 -20.53 4.20
N ASP A 141 18.81 -20.84 5.40
CA ASP A 141 17.92 -21.96 5.66
C ASP A 141 16.45 -21.60 5.36
N ASP A 142 15.65 -22.63 5.09
CA ASP A 142 14.21 -22.46 4.91
C ASP A 142 13.56 -21.87 6.18
N ASN A 143 12.59 -20.99 5.97
CA ASN A 143 11.85 -20.26 7.00
C ASN A 143 12.70 -19.31 7.87
N GLU A 144 13.88 -18.89 7.43
CA GLU A 144 14.73 -17.94 8.16
C GLU A 144 14.43 -16.46 7.81
N ASN A 145 14.45 -15.57 8.81
CA ASN A 145 14.38 -14.12 8.58
C ASN A 145 15.71 -13.57 8.04
N ILE A 146 15.64 -12.91 6.88
CA ILE A 146 16.81 -12.48 6.10
C ILE A 146 16.95 -10.95 6.12
N LEU A 147 16.59 -10.24 5.05
CA LEU A 147 16.63 -8.78 4.98
C LEU A 147 15.51 -8.16 5.81
N ASP A 148 15.74 -8.17 7.12
CA ASP A 148 14.84 -7.70 8.17
C ASP A 148 13.57 -8.58 8.25
N ARG A 149 12.38 -8.02 8.02
CA ARG A 149 11.10 -8.73 8.12
C ARG A 149 10.91 -9.89 7.15
N TRP A 150 11.60 -9.89 6.01
CA TRP A 150 11.39 -10.88 4.96
C TRP A 150 11.92 -12.25 5.38
N VAL A 151 11.13 -13.29 5.11
CA VAL A 151 11.47 -14.69 5.37
C VAL A 151 11.84 -15.36 4.06
N LEU A 152 12.94 -16.11 4.02
CA LEU A 152 13.21 -17.05 2.94
C LEU A 152 12.27 -18.25 3.08
N ILE A 153 11.58 -18.60 2.01
CA ILE A 153 10.86 -19.88 1.90
C ILE A 153 11.50 -20.68 0.78
N SER A 154 11.85 -21.94 1.02
CA SER A 154 12.59 -22.73 0.03
C SER A 154 12.35 -24.23 0.16
N ASN A 155 12.59 -24.97 -0.93
CA ASN A 155 12.45 -26.42 -0.95
C ASN A 155 13.67 -27.11 -0.29
N GLY A 156 13.88 -26.82 0.99
CA GLY A 156 15.04 -27.21 1.79
C GLY A 156 15.95 -26.04 2.14
N ASN A 157 17.04 -26.35 2.83
CA ASN A 157 18.08 -25.39 3.21
C ASN A 157 19.11 -25.23 2.11
N ASP A 158 19.83 -24.10 2.11
CA ASP A 158 20.92 -23.81 1.17
C ASP A 158 20.50 -23.92 -0.32
N ILE A 159 19.30 -23.41 -0.62
CA ILE A 159 18.80 -23.37 -1.99
C ILE A 159 19.34 -22.15 -2.73
N VAL A 160 19.45 -21.01 -2.04
CA VAL A 160 19.89 -19.72 -2.59
C VAL A 160 20.75 -18.98 -1.58
N ASP A 161 21.84 -18.38 -2.05
CA ASP A 161 22.51 -17.32 -1.30
C ASP A 161 21.77 -16.03 -1.51
N ILE A 162 21.66 -15.21 -0.46
CA ILE A 162 20.95 -13.94 -0.52
C ILE A 162 21.94 -12.80 -0.29
N THR A 163 21.80 -11.74 -1.08
CA THR A 163 22.55 -10.50 -0.89
C THR A 163 21.64 -9.29 -1.01
N GLN A 164 21.85 -8.28 -0.17
CA GLN A 164 21.33 -6.94 -0.37
C GLN A 164 22.08 -6.27 -1.53
N GLU A 165 21.48 -6.26 -2.72
CA GLU A 165 22.06 -5.63 -3.90
C GLU A 165 21.87 -4.10 -3.84
N SER A 166 22.84 -3.34 -4.36
CA SER A 166 22.79 -1.87 -4.40
C SER A 166 23.27 -1.26 -5.72
N SER A 167 23.77 -2.08 -6.65
CA SER A 167 24.33 -1.64 -7.94
C SER A 167 23.42 -1.92 -9.13
N ASP A 168 22.71 -3.05 -9.11
CA ASP A 168 21.73 -3.43 -10.14
C ASP A 168 20.32 -3.42 -9.53
N VAL A 169 19.71 -2.23 -9.49
CA VAL A 169 18.41 -1.97 -8.83
C VAL A 169 17.46 -1.23 -9.77
N PRO A 170 16.13 -1.31 -9.57
CA PRO A 170 15.19 -0.53 -10.39
C PRO A 170 15.45 0.97 -10.29
N THR A 171 15.10 1.72 -11.33
CA THR A 171 15.18 3.18 -11.31
C THR A 171 14.43 3.77 -10.11
N GLY A 172 15.11 4.60 -9.31
CA GLY A 172 14.53 5.21 -8.11
C GLY A 172 14.58 4.35 -6.85
N ALA A 173 14.99 3.08 -6.95
CA ALA A 173 15.29 2.23 -5.81
C ALA A 173 16.74 2.43 -5.32
N HIS A 174 16.99 2.07 -4.07
CA HIS A 174 18.36 2.03 -3.50
C HIS A 174 18.91 0.61 -3.39
N ASN A 175 18.02 -0.38 -3.22
CA ASN A 175 18.39 -1.74 -2.95
C ASN A 175 17.42 -2.72 -3.62
N ALA A 176 17.87 -3.96 -3.77
CA ALA A 176 17.07 -5.11 -4.14
C ALA A 176 17.49 -6.31 -3.29
N ILE A 177 16.62 -7.29 -3.13
CA ILE A 177 17.05 -8.62 -2.72
C ILE A 177 17.56 -9.36 -3.96
N LYS A 178 18.76 -9.92 -3.88
CA LYS A 178 19.34 -10.78 -4.90
C LYS A 178 19.46 -12.18 -4.37
N PHE A 179 18.97 -13.15 -5.13
CA PHE A 179 19.15 -14.58 -4.89
C PHE A 179 20.16 -15.13 -5.89
N ASN A 180 21.07 -15.97 -5.42
CA ASN A 180 22.00 -16.73 -6.24
C ASN A 180 21.82 -18.22 -5.94
N VAL A 181 21.24 -18.96 -6.90
CA VAL A 181 20.89 -20.38 -6.75
C VAL A 181 22.13 -21.21 -6.46
N GLN A 182 22.13 -21.93 -5.34
CA GLN A 182 23.16 -22.91 -4.97
C GLN A 182 22.73 -24.33 -5.35
N THR A 183 21.46 -24.65 -5.09
CA THR A 183 20.88 -25.96 -5.39
C THR A 183 19.95 -25.88 -6.59
N ALA A 184 20.33 -26.55 -7.69
CA ALA A 184 19.54 -26.63 -8.91
C ALA A 184 18.17 -27.29 -8.70
N ASP A 185 17.22 -26.99 -9.58
CA ASP A 185 15.89 -27.62 -9.67
C ASP A 185 15.03 -27.51 -8.39
N LYS A 186 15.21 -26.42 -7.63
CA LYS A 186 14.52 -26.19 -6.36
C LYS A 186 13.80 -24.86 -6.32
N GLN A 187 12.58 -24.89 -5.82
CA GLN A 187 11.77 -23.71 -5.60
C GLN A 187 12.27 -22.92 -4.40
N PHE A 188 12.13 -21.61 -4.50
CA PHE A 188 12.40 -20.67 -3.41
C PHE A 188 11.60 -19.39 -3.62
N GLY A 189 11.52 -18.59 -2.57
CA GLY A 189 10.78 -17.34 -2.60
C GLY A 189 10.95 -16.58 -1.30
N ILE A 190 10.10 -15.58 -1.13
CA ILE A 190 10.04 -14.77 0.07
C ILE A 190 8.63 -14.62 0.56
N PHE A 191 8.53 -14.51 1.88
CA PHE A 191 7.28 -14.29 2.59
C PHE A 191 7.39 -13.08 3.53
N GLN A 192 6.30 -12.32 3.62
CA GLN A 192 6.08 -11.39 4.72
C GLN A 192 4.61 -11.35 5.11
N ALA A 193 4.31 -11.55 6.40
CA ALA A 193 3.00 -11.30 6.98
C ALA A 193 2.90 -9.90 7.57
N LEU A 194 1.72 -9.30 7.42
CA LEU A 194 1.28 -8.16 8.20
C LEU A 194 0.90 -8.64 9.62
N SER A 195 1.05 -7.75 10.59
CA SER A 195 0.49 -7.98 11.92
C SER A 195 -1.03 -8.12 11.88
N SER A 196 -1.66 -8.75 12.86
CA SER A 196 -3.12 -8.95 12.84
C SER A 196 -3.87 -7.62 12.88
N VAL A 197 -3.32 -6.67 13.64
CA VAL A 197 -3.80 -5.29 13.71
C VAL A 197 -3.68 -4.60 12.35
N ASP A 198 -2.54 -4.70 11.66
CA ASP A 198 -2.37 -4.06 10.34
C ASP A 198 -3.17 -4.78 9.24
N SER A 199 -3.34 -6.10 9.36
CA SER A 199 -4.14 -6.91 8.45
C SER A 199 -5.61 -6.47 8.46
N SER A 200 -6.13 -6.03 9.61
CA SER A 200 -7.50 -5.52 9.74
C SER A 200 -7.84 -4.33 8.83
N ILE A 201 -6.82 -3.64 8.30
CA ILE A 201 -6.99 -2.54 7.35
C ILE A 201 -7.59 -3.02 6.02
N ILE A 202 -7.26 -4.24 5.60
CA ILE A 202 -7.60 -4.80 4.27
C ILE A 202 -8.51 -6.04 4.34
N ILE A 203 -8.58 -6.74 5.46
CA ILE A 203 -9.51 -7.88 5.64
C ILE A 203 -10.97 -7.45 5.39
N GLY A 204 -11.71 -8.25 4.62
CA GLY A 204 -13.08 -7.98 4.19
C GLY A 204 -13.19 -6.95 3.07
N GLY A 205 -12.07 -6.45 2.55
CA GLY A 205 -12.00 -5.44 1.50
C GLY A 205 -11.21 -5.91 0.27
N LYS A 206 -10.59 -4.94 -0.39
CA LYS A 206 -9.74 -5.13 -1.57
C LYS A 206 -8.31 -4.71 -1.30
N ALA A 207 -7.36 -5.41 -1.89
CA ALA A 207 -5.95 -5.04 -1.90
C ALA A 207 -5.34 -5.22 -3.29
N SER A 208 -4.20 -4.56 -3.51
CA SER A 208 -3.40 -4.69 -4.73
C SER A 208 -1.93 -4.79 -4.37
N LEU A 209 -1.23 -5.73 -5.01
CA LEU A 209 0.19 -6.01 -4.83
C LEU A 209 0.95 -5.57 -6.09
N ARG A 210 2.09 -4.91 -5.92
CA ARG A 210 3.10 -4.74 -6.98
C ARG A 210 4.50 -5.02 -6.49
N PHE A 211 5.39 -5.34 -7.42
CA PHE A 211 6.82 -5.45 -7.16
C PHE A 211 7.60 -5.32 -8.47
N ASP A 212 8.88 -4.99 -8.37
CA ASP A 212 9.78 -4.97 -9.51
C ASP A 212 10.69 -6.21 -9.45
N ALA A 213 10.84 -6.93 -10.56
CA ALA A 213 11.73 -8.08 -10.61
C ALA A 213 12.45 -8.22 -11.96
N LYS A 214 13.59 -8.91 -11.94
CA LYS A 214 14.36 -9.33 -13.11
C LYS A 214 15.14 -10.62 -12.81
N THR A 215 15.62 -11.24 -13.87
CA THR A 215 16.61 -12.32 -13.82
C THR A 215 17.91 -11.87 -14.49
N ALA A 216 18.97 -12.68 -14.42
CA ALA A 216 20.01 -12.66 -15.44
C ALA A 216 19.52 -13.38 -16.72
N SER A 217 20.10 -13.04 -17.88
CA SER A 217 19.71 -13.63 -19.17
C SER A 217 19.79 -15.16 -19.15
N GLY A 218 18.69 -15.82 -19.50
CA GLY A 218 18.59 -17.28 -19.58
C GLY A 218 18.62 -18.03 -18.25
N ALA A 219 18.45 -17.35 -17.11
CA ALA A 219 18.64 -17.96 -15.79
C ALA A 219 17.34 -18.49 -15.15
N LEU A 220 16.26 -17.72 -15.18
CA LEU A 220 14.95 -18.03 -14.59
C LEU A 220 13.84 -17.54 -15.51
N SER A 221 12.78 -18.33 -15.69
CA SER A 221 11.71 -18.00 -16.64
C SER A 221 10.65 -17.09 -16.05
N ASN A 222 10.19 -17.39 -14.84
CA ASN A 222 9.05 -16.71 -14.24
C ASN A 222 9.19 -16.61 -12.72
N VAL A 223 8.44 -15.67 -12.15
CA VAL A 223 8.04 -15.69 -10.74
C VAL A 223 6.52 -15.80 -10.67
N ARG A 224 6.02 -16.18 -9.50
CA ARG A 224 4.61 -16.15 -9.14
C ARG A 224 4.44 -15.41 -7.83
N ALA A 225 3.24 -14.87 -7.59
CA ALA A 225 2.94 -14.18 -6.35
C ALA A 225 1.49 -14.39 -5.91
N GLU A 226 1.31 -14.50 -4.61
CA GLU A 226 0.01 -14.64 -3.95
C GLU A 226 -0.03 -13.77 -2.69
N VAL A 227 -1.17 -13.12 -2.51
CA VAL A 227 -1.61 -12.64 -1.20
C VAL A 227 -2.31 -13.81 -0.53
N VAL A 228 -1.91 -14.10 0.70
CA VAL A 228 -2.46 -15.20 1.47
C VAL A 228 -3.10 -14.69 2.75
N CYS A 229 -4.16 -15.36 3.17
CA CYS A 229 -4.72 -15.23 4.49
C CYS A 229 -4.23 -16.37 5.39
N TRP A 230 -3.96 -16.03 6.65
CA TRP A 230 -3.72 -16.98 7.71
C TRP A 230 -4.83 -16.90 8.78
N ALA A 231 -5.48 -18.03 9.02
CA ALA A 231 -6.60 -18.19 9.95
C ALA A 231 -6.21 -18.84 11.29
N GLY A 232 -4.92 -19.02 11.56
CA GLY A 232 -4.42 -19.53 12.85
C GLY A 232 -4.52 -18.50 13.99
N THR A 233 -3.75 -18.65 15.07
CA THR A 233 -3.82 -17.75 16.25
C THR A 233 -3.15 -16.40 15.97
N ALA A 234 -3.89 -15.31 15.72
CA ALA A 234 -3.35 -13.96 15.46
C ALA A 234 -1.88 -13.70 15.88
N ASP A 235 -1.02 -13.40 14.90
CA ASP A 235 0.43 -13.14 15.03
C ASP A 235 1.31 -14.32 15.47
N GLY A 236 0.77 -15.53 15.42
CA GLY A 236 1.52 -16.78 15.48
C GLY A 236 1.11 -17.72 16.59
N THR A 237 1.64 -18.94 16.54
CA THR A 237 1.48 -19.95 17.61
C THR A 237 2.84 -20.30 18.21
N GLY A 238 2.87 -20.77 19.46
CA GLY A 238 4.09 -21.26 20.10
C GLY A 238 4.83 -20.25 20.99
N SER A 239 6.08 -20.56 21.34
CA SER A 239 6.97 -19.73 22.17
C SER A 239 8.38 -19.67 21.55
N PRO A 240 8.74 -18.60 20.83
CA PRO A 240 7.93 -17.41 20.56
C PRO A 240 6.77 -17.69 19.59
N ALA A 241 5.68 -16.92 19.69
CA ALA A 241 4.55 -17.04 18.78
C ALA A 241 4.99 -16.68 17.36
N ARG A 242 4.89 -17.58 16.38
CA ARG A 242 5.24 -17.30 14.98
C ARG A 242 4.17 -17.85 14.04
N ILE A 243 3.91 -17.10 12.97
CA ILE A 243 3.21 -17.57 11.78
C ILE A 243 4.19 -18.53 11.08
N PRO A 244 3.78 -19.79 10.84
CA PRO A 244 4.68 -20.79 10.25
C PRO A 244 4.92 -20.49 8.77
N ASP A 245 5.83 -21.24 8.16
CA ASP A 245 6.02 -21.26 6.70
C ASP A 245 4.66 -21.44 5.99
N PRO A 246 4.29 -20.54 5.06
CA PRO A 246 3.07 -20.67 4.29
C PRO A 246 3.05 -21.85 3.32
N ILE A 247 4.19 -22.48 3.02
CA ILE A 247 4.29 -23.59 2.08
C ILE A 247 4.16 -24.94 2.80
N GLY A 248 3.09 -25.68 2.49
CA GLY A 248 2.92 -27.05 2.98
C GLY A 248 3.63 -28.06 2.09
N THR A 249 3.53 -27.90 0.76
CA THR A 249 4.21 -28.74 -0.21
C THR A 249 4.44 -27.98 -1.51
N TRP A 250 5.69 -27.93 -1.96
CA TRP A 250 6.05 -27.38 -3.26
C TRP A 250 5.47 -28.21 -4.42
N ALA A 251 5.04 -27.53 -5.48
CA ALA A 251 4.53 -28.14 -6.71
C ALA A 251 5.54 -28.01 -7.86
N GLY A 252 5.33 -28.75 -8.96
CA GLY A 252 6.17 -28.64 -10.15
C GLY A 252 5.96 -27.32 -10.91
N GLY A 253 6.87 -27.01 -11.85
CA GLY A 253 6.79 -25.81 -12.67
C GLY A 253 5.44 -25.63 -13.37
N GLY A 254 4.94 -24.39 -13.37
CA GLY A 254 3.64 -24.02 -13.89
C GLY A 254 2.49 -24.17 -12.88
N THR A 255 2.74 -24.66 -11.66
CA THR A 255 1.70 -25.00 -10.68
C THR A 255 1.96 -24.33 -9.33
N ASN A 256 0.91 -23.82 -8.69
CA ASN A 256 1.03 -23.20 -7.37
C ASN A 256 1.26 -24.26 -6.28
N PRO A 257 2.06 -23.96 -5.24
CA PRO A 257 2.29 -24.87 -4.13
C PRO A 257 0.99 -25.16 -3.37
N THR A 258 0.96 -26.28 -2.65
CA THR A 258 -0.07 -26.50 -1.63
C THR A 258 0.32 -25.71 -0.39
N LEU A 259 -0.52 -24.76 0.01
CA LEU A 259 -0.29 -23.95 1.20
C LEU A 259 -0.41 -24.79 2.49
N ALA A 260 0.33 -24.38 3.51
CA ALA A 260 0.32 -25.00 4.83
C ALA A 260 -1.05 -24.85 5.52
N THR A 261 -1.25 -25.62 6.59
CA THR A 261 -2.52 -25.60 7.34
C THR A 261 -2.84 -24.18 7.83
N ASN A 262 -4.11 -23.79 7.73
CA ASN A 262 -4.66 -22.47 8.04
C ASN A 262 -4.26 -21.34 7.09
N PHE A 263 -3.51 -21.62 6.01
CA PHE A 263 -3.32 -20.66 4.94
C PHE A 263 -4.35 -20.84 3.82
N THR A 264 -4.75 -19.75 3.20
CA THR A 264 -5.63 -19.72 2.03
C THR A 264 -5.15 -18.62 1.09
N ALA A 265 -5.08 -18.89 -0.21
CA ALA A 265 -4.71 -17.88 -1.19
C ALA A 265 -5.92 -16.98 -1.49
N GLU A 266 -5.70 -15.66 -1.48
CA GLU A 266 -6.71 -14.63 -1.80
C GLU A 266 -6.73 -14.29 -3.30
N ASN A 267 -5.68 -14.66 -4.03
CA ASN A 267 -5.62 -14.68 -5.48
C ASN A 267 -4.98 -15.99 -5.98
N THR A 268 -5.21 -16.33 -7.23
CA THR A 268 -4.51 -17.44 -7.88
C THR A 268 -3.21 -16.92 -8.49
N GLY A 269 -2.06 -17.46 -8.06
CA GLY A 269 -0.78 -17.18 -8.69
C GLY A 269 -0.72 -17.65 -10.15
N SER A 270 -0.03 -16.88 -10.98
CA SER A 270 0.20 -17.16 -12.41
C SER A 270 1.63 -16.78 -12.79
N ASP A 271 2.15 -17.34 -13.88
CA ASP A 271 3.50 -17.01 -14.38
C ASP A 271 3.62 -15.53 -14.71
N LEU A 272 4.55 -14.87 -14.05
CA LEU A 272 5.01 -13.51 -14.34
C LEU A 272 6.39 -13.62 -14.97
N GLY A 273 6.42 -13.61 -16.31
CA GLY A 273 7.63 -13.86 -17.09
C GLY A 273 8.71 -12.82 -16.83
N LEU A 274 9.91 -13.28 -16.45
CA LEU A 274 11.05 -12.42 -16.16
C LEU A 274 11.81 -12.02 -17.43
N SER A 275 12.59 -10.95 -17.31
CA SER A 275 13.57 -10.55 -18.33
C SER A 275 14.90 -10.14 -17.69
N ASP A 276 15.91 -9.83 -18.50
CA ASP A 276 17.21 -9.30 -18.03
C ASP A 276 17.16 -7.83 -17.58
N SER A 277 16.00 -7.20 -17.74
CA SER A 277 15.68 -5.84 -17.29
C SER A 277 14.57 -5.88 -16.24
N TYR A 278 14.61 -4.93 -15.30
CA TYR A 278 13.54 -4.80 -14.29
C TYR A 278 12.19 -4.53 -14.96
N GLN A 279 11.21 -5.33 -14.58
CA GLN A 279 9.81 -5.16 -14.94
C GLN A 279 9.00 -4.98 -13.67
N THR A 280 7.96 -4.15 -13.74
CA THR A 280 6.97 -4.04 -12.66
C THR A 280 5.83 -5.03 -12.93
N PHE A 281 5.55 -5.88 -11.96
CA PHE A 281 4.39 -6.74 -11.94
C PHE A 281 3.35 -6.19 -10.96
N ALA A 282 2.06 -6.31 -11.31
CA ALA A 282 0.95 -5.91 -10.46
C ALA A 282 -0.14 -6.98 -10.47
N ILE A 283 -0.69 -7.28 -9.30
CA ILE A 283 -1.85 -8.13 -9.08
C ILE A 283 -2.87 -7.26 -8.36
N GLU A 284 -3.93 -6.91 -9.07
CA GLU A 284 -4.89 -5.88 -8.65
C GLU A 284 -6.25 -6.50 -8.31
N ASN A 285 -7.07 -5.74 -7.59
CA ASN A 285 -8.44 -6.13 -7.24
C ASN A 285 -8.56 -7.48 -6.49
N ILE A 286 -7.59 -7.78 -5.63
CA ILE A 286 -7.57 -8.99 -4.81
C ILE A 286 -8.64 -8.83 -3.72
N SER A 287 -9.63 -9.73 -3.70
CA SER A 287 -10.54 -9.86 -2.56
C SER A 287 -9.78 -10.42 -1.37
N ILE A 288 -9.87 -9.79 -0.20
CA ILE A 288 -9.36 -10.36 1.05
C ILE A 288 -10.55 -10.87 1.85
N ASP A 289 -11.15 -11.97 1.41
CA ASP A 289 -12.47 -12.43 1.86
C ASP A 289 -12.48 -13.82 2.51
N THR A 290 -11.30 -14.41 2.76
CA THR A 290 -11.20 -15.64 3.56
C THR A 290 -11.82 -15.43 4.94
N ALA A 291 -12.78 -16.31 5.28
CA ALA A 291 -13.40 -16.30 6.59
C ALA A 291 -12.38 -16.58 7.70
N SER A 292 -12.49 -15.86 8.83
CA SER A 292 -11.61 -15.99 9.99
C SER A 292 -10.15 -15.59 9.74
N CYS A 293 -9.91 -14.75 8.74
CA CYS A 293 -8.58 -14.21 8.51
C CYS A 293 -8.08 -13.42 9.72
N ASN A 294 -6.90 -13.78 10.24
CA ASN A 294 -6.25 -13.05 11.31
C ASN A 294 -5.06 -12.24 10.80
N ASN A 295 -4.28 -12.81 9.87
CA ASN A 295 -3.13 -12.15 9.28
C ASN A 295 -3.17 -12.27 7.75
N VAL A 296 -2.80 -11.19 7.05
CA VAL A 296 -2.59 -11.20 5.61
C VAL A 296 -1.09 -11.21 5.33
N GLY A 297 -0.63 -12.02 4.39
CA GLY A 297 0.76 -12.06 3.96
C GLY A 297 0.94 -12.06 2.45
N VAL A 298 2.16 -11.83 2.02
CA VAL A 298 2.56 -11.83 0.60
C VAL A 298 3.64 -12.88 0.41
N ILE A 299 3.44 -13.72 -0.60
CA ILE A 299 4.39 -14.71 -1.07
C ILE A 299 4.79 -14.35 -2.50
N ILE A 300 6.09 -14.32 -2.79
CA ILE A 300 6.63 -14.23 -4.14
C ILE A 300 7.65 -15.35 -4.31
N TRP A 301 7.49 -16.21 -5.30
CA TRP A 301 8.33 -17.40 -5.46
C TRP A 301 8.66 -17.72 -6.91
N VAL A 302 9.72 -18.53 -7.08
CA VAL A 302 10.07 -19.20 -8.32
C VAL A 302 9.51 -20.62 -8.26
N ASP A 303 8.68 -20.99 -9.22
CA ASP A 303 8.07 -22.33 -9.32
C ASP A 303 8.90 -23.31 -10.16
N ASP A 304 10.01 -22.83 -10.71
CA ASP A 304 10.80 -23.52 -11.73
C ASP A 304 11.66 -24.63 -11.12
N THR A 305 11.44 -25.86 -11.59
CA THR A 305 12.18 -27.07 -11.21
C THR A 305 13.24 -27.46 -12.23
N THR A 306 13.66 -26.53 -13.09
CA THR A 306 14.69 -26.71 -14.12
C THR A 306 15.81 -25.67 -14.03
N ILE A 307 15.89 -24.98 -12.90
CA ILE A 307 16.82 -23.88 -12.66
C ILE A 307 18.25 -24.40 -12.44
N SER A 308 19.23 -23.72 -13.02
CA SER A 308 20.64 -24.05 -12.83
C SER A 308 21.26 -23.32 -11.64
N THR A 309 22.25 -23.94 -10.99
CA THR A 309 23.13 -23.25 -10.03
C THR A 309 23.78 -22.02 -10.68
N GLY A 310 23.88 -20.93 -9.93
CA GLY A 310 24.36 -19.64 -10.42
C GLY A 310 23.27 -18.77 -11.06
N SER A 311 22.04 -19.28 -11.23
CA SER A 311 20.92 -18.47 -11.68
C SER A 311 20.60 -17.36 -10.68
N LEU A 312 20.29 -16.16 -11.20
CA LEU A 312 20.09 -14.97 -10.37
C LEU A 312 18.65 -14.46 -10.48
N LEU A 313 18.03 -14.18 -9.33
CA LEU A 313 16.77 -13.46 -9.21
C LEU A 313 16.99 -12.16 -8.46
N TYR A 314 16.35 -11.09 -8.93
CA TYR A 314 16.33 -9.81 -8.24
C TYR A 314 14.89 -9.37 -8.02
N ILE A 315 14.55 -8.94 -6.80
CA ILE A 315 13.24 -8.39 -6.47
C ILE A 315 13.43 -7.08 -5.69
N SER A 316 12.61 -6.07 -5.96
CA SER A 316 12.59 -4.83 -5.19
C SER A 316 11.20 -4.17 -5.23
N ASN A 317 11.05 -3.07 -4.51
CA ASN A 317 9.87 -2.20 -4.51
C ASN A 317 8.55 -2.95 -4.29
N ILE A 318 8.55 -3.96 -3.43
CA ILE A 318 7.34 -4.72 -3.09
C ILE A 318 6.40 -3.81 -2.32
N HIS A 319 5.18 -3.66 -2.82
CA HIS A 319 4.17 -2.76 -2.30
C HIS A 319 2.82 -3.46 -2.26
N LEU A 320 2.24 -3.59 -1.07
CA LEU A 320 0.84 -3.99 -0.89
C LEU A 320 0.04 -2.78 -0.41
N ASN A 321 -0.99 -2.38 -1.16
CA ASN A 321 -1.89 -1.31 -0.74
C ASN A 321 -3.34 -1.79 -0.64
N LYS A 322 -4.11 -1.08 0.18
CA LYS A 322 -5.57 -1.16 0.17
C LYS A 322 -6.12 -0.60 -1.13
N GLY A 323 -7.16 -1.23 -1.68
CA GLY A 323 -7.88 -0.78 -2.87
C GLY A 323 -7.76 -1.73 -4.06
N GLU A 324 -8.52 -1.42 -5.10
CA GLU A 324 -8.64 -2.23 -6.32
C GLU A 324 -7.50 -2.03 -7.31
N THR A 325 -6.73 -0.94 -7.17
CA THR A 325 -5.63 -0.59 -8.09
C THR A 325 -4.32 -0.49 -7.31
N SER A 326 -3.27 -0.99 -7.93
CA SER A 326 -1.90 -0.88 -7.43
C SER A 326 -1.42 0.56 -7.57
N THR A 327 -0.94 1.13 -6.47
CA THR A 327 -0.35 2.48 -6.49
C THR A 327 1.15 2.43 -6.80
N PRO A 328 1.77 3.49 -7.36
CA PRO A 328 3.21 3.51 -7.60
C PRO A 328 4.02 3.16 -6.35
N ALA A 329 5.24 2.66 -6.52
CA ALA A 329 6.16 2.50 -5.38
C ALA A 329 6.34 3.84 -4.67
N ASN A 330 5.84 3.93 -3.43
CA ASN A 330 6.06 5.05 -2.55
C ASN A 330 6.95 4.58 -1.39
N PRO A 331 8.28 4.50 -1.59
CA PRO A 331 9.19 4.06 -0.55
C PRO A 331 9.18 5.08 0.60
N ARG A 332 9.03 4.59 1.83
CA ARG A 332 9.15 5.44 3.01
C ARG A 332 10.55 6.03 3.12
N LEU A 333 10.65 7.13 3.88
CA LEU A 333 11.96 7.64 4.30
C LEU A 333 12.72 6.54 5.05
N ARG A 334 14.05 6.51 4.91
CA ARG A 334 14.89 5.45 5.50
C ARG A 334 14.69 5.33 7.00
N SER A 335 14.56 6.47 7.69
CA SER A 335 14.37 6.53 9.13
C SER A 335 13.03 5.94 9.57
N GLU A 336 11.97 6.15 8.79
CA GLU A 336 10.65 5.58 9.06
C GLU A 336 10.66 4.06 8.81
N GLU A 337 11.26 3.62 7.72
CA GLU A 337 11.42 2.19 7.42
C GLU A 337 12.24 1.48 8.51
N LEU A 338 13.33 2.11 8.97
CA LEU A 338 14.13 1.58 10.07
C LEU A 338 13.35 1.51 11.37
N LEU A 339 12.51 2.51 11.67
CA LEU A 339 11.68 2.53 12.87
C LEU A 339 10.68 1.36 12.88
N LEU A 340 10.03 1.10 11.75
CA LEU A 340 9.11 -0.01 11.56
C LEU A 340 9.82 -1.36 11.65
N ALA A 341 10.95 -1.50 10.96
CA ALA A 341 11.83 -2.66 11.03
C ALA A 341 12.26 -2.98 12.48
N GLN A 342 12.69 -1.94 13.21
CA GLN A 342 13.12 -2.04 14.61
C GLN A 342 12.03 -2.44 15.59
N THR A 343 10.77 -2.35 15.19
CA THR A 343 9.65 -2.84 15.98
C THR A 343 9.64 -4.39 16.01
N PHE A 344 10.19 -5.05 14.98
CA PHE A 344 10.21 -6.52 14.90
C PHE A 344 11.59 -7.12 15.17
N PHE A 345 12.66 -6.40 14.87
CA PHE A 345 14.01 -6.84 15.16
C PHE A 345 14.95 -5.68 15.44
N TYR A 346 15.72 -5.80 16.53
CA TYR A 346 16.76 -4.82 16.83
C TYR A 346 18.09 -5.52 17.07
N SER A 347 19.14 -5.01 16.43
CA SER A 347 20.52 -5.47 16.60
C SER A 347 21.38 -4.35 17.19
N LEU A 348 22.18 -4.71 18.18
CA LEU A 348 23.10 -3.81 18.88
C LEU A 348 24.51 -4.39 18.91
N GLY A 349 25.50 -3.53 18.67
CA GLY A 349 26.89 -3.90 18.43
C GLY A 349 27.22 -3.89 16.94
N SER A 350 28.51 -3.94 16.61
CA SER A 350 29.08 -4.07 15.25
C SER A 350 30.53 -3.72 15.09
N SER A 351 31.19 -3.37 16.18
CA SER A 351 32.59 -3.00 16.17
C SER A 351 33.31 -3.61 17.36
N ASP A 352 34.62 -3.75 17.19
CA ASP A 352 35.50 -4.07 18.30
C ASP A 352 35.30 -3.06 19.42
N TYR A 353 35.13 -3.57 20.63
CA TYR A 353 34.92 -2.78 21.83
C TYR A 353 33.69 -1.84 21.81
N ALA A 354 32.69 -2.11 20.97
CA ALA A 354 31.41 -1.40 20.96
C ALA A 354 30.78 -1.39 22.37
N TYR A 355 30.46 -0.21 22.88
CA TYR A 355 29.72 -0.06 24.13
C TYR A 355 28.25 -0.35 23.87
N ASN A 356 27.79 -1.53 24.31
CA ASN A 356 26.45 -2.00 24.00
C ASN A 356 25.45 -1.66 25.10
N ALA A 357 25.87 -1.66 26.37
CA ALA A 357 24.98 -1.31 27.47
C ALA A 357 25.74 -0.89 28.73
N VAL A 358 25.11 -0.07 29.57
CA VAL A 358 25.64 0.36 30.86
C VAL A 358 24.77 -0.24 31.97
N GLY A 359 25.38 -0.67 33.08
CA GLY A 359 24.61 -1.15 34.22
C GLY A 359 25.30 -1.03 35.57
N LEU A 360 24.59 -1.50 36.59
CA LEU A 360 24.98 -1.46 37.99
C LEU A 360 25.16 -2.89 38.48
N VAL A 361 26.27 -3.16 39.18
CA VAL A 361 26.46 -4.42 39.90
C VAL A 361 25.91 -4.26 41.30
N ASP A 362 24.87 -5.04 41.63
CA ASP A 362 24.45 -5.28 43.01
C ASP A 362 25.25 -6.49 43.55
N GLY A 363 25.91 -6.31 44.69
CA GLY A 363 27.13 -7.02 45.06
C GLY A 363 27.06 -8.55 45.24
N GLY A 364 28.15 -9.21 44.84
CA GLY A 364 28.46 -10.61 45.10
C GLY A 364 29.21 -11.24 43.92
N SER A 365 29.96 -12.31 44.12
CA SER A 365 30.71 -13.08 43.10
C SER A 365 29.84 -13.73 42.00
N GLY A 366 28.66 -13.20 41.71
CA GLY A 366 27.58 -13.83 40.97
C GLY A 366 27.06 -13.08 39.74
N GLY A 367 27.69 -11.99 39.28
CA GLY A 367 27.36 -11.34 38.00
C GLY A 367 26.95 -9.87 38.10
N GLY A 368 26.75 -9.22 36.94
CA GLY A 368 26.32 -7.83 36.81
C GLY A 368 25.15 -7.70 35.83
N ALA A 369 24.20 -6.82 36.11
CA ALA A 369 23.05 -6.58 35.25
C ALA A 369 23.15 -5.22 34.54
N VAL A 370 22.85 -5.22 33.25
CA VAL A 370 22.72 -4.02 32.42
C VAL A 370 21.32 -3.99 31.79
N TYR A 371 20.82 -2.79 31.53
CA TYR A 371 19.52 -2.61 30.89
C TYR A 371 19.74 -2.16 29.45
N VAL A 372 19.16 -2.90 28.51
CA VAL A 372 19.11 -2.51 27.11
C VAL A 372 17.72 -1.96 26.84
N THR A 373 17.64 -0.68 26.48
CA THR A 373 16.39 -0.02 26.08
C THR A 373 16.36 0.06 24.56
N MET A 374 15.33 -0.53 23.96
CA MET A 374 15.12 -0.50 22.51
C MET A 374 14.73 0.93 22.07
N PRO A 375 15.13 1.35 20.86
CA PRO A 375 14.80 2.69 20.34
C PRO A 375 13.29 2.88 20.15
N VAL A 376 12.57 1.78 19.89
CA VAL A 376 11.12 1.70 19.77
C VAL A 376 10.58 0.61 20.67
N GLU A 377 9.29 0.69 20.97
CA GLU A 377 8.61 -0.44 21.57
C GLU A 377 8.56 -1.60 20.56
N MET A 378 9.05 -2.77 20.95
CA MET A 378 9.00 -3.95 20.10
C MET A 378 7.55 -4.45 20.00
N TYR A 379 7.22 -5.08 18.89
CA TYR A 379 5.88 -5.60 18.59
C TYR A 379 5.34 -6.51 19.69
N LYS A 380 6.22 -7.35 20.23
CA LYS A 380 6.00 -8.19 21.41
C LYS A 380 7.26 -8.27 22.25
N ALA A 381 7.17 -8.92 23.40
CA ALA A 381 8.32 -9.20 24.24
C ALA A 381 9.43 -9.86 23.39
N PRO A 382 10.59 -9.21 23.20
CA PRO A 382 11.62 -9.73 22.33
C PRO A 382 12.30 -10.95 22.97
N LEU A 383 12.71 -11.88 22.12
CA LEU A 383 13.59 -12.98 22.46
C LEU A 383 15.05 -12.55 22.24
N PRO A 384 15.85 -12.37 23.31
CA PRO A 384 17.23 -11.93 23.18
C PRO A 384 18.13 -13.10 22.77
N SER A 385 19.05 -12.86 21.84
CA SER A 385 20.17 -13.76 21.54
C SER A 385 21.51 -13.02 21.52
N PHE A 386 22.58 -13.75 21.83
CA PHE A 386 23.90 -13.22 22.11
C PHE A 386 24.93 -13.95 21.27
N ILE A 387 25.67 -13.22 20.45
CA ILE A 387 26.73 -13.76 19.60
C ILE A 387 28.04 -13.08 19.98
N GLY A 388 29.14 -13.83 19.93
CA GLY A 388 30.48 -13.31 20.18
C GLY A 388 30.83 -13.16 21.66
N ASN A 389 31.97 -12.53 21.90
CA ASN A 389 32.60 -12.43 23.22
C ASN A 389 32.42 -11.04 23.83
N TYR A 390 32.19 -11.01 25.14
CA TYR A 390 31.94 -9.78 25.88
C TYR A 390 32.77 -9.69 27.15
N HIS A 391 32.93 -8.47 27.65
CA HIS A 391 33.51 -8.23 28.95
C HIS A 391 32.80 -7.09 29.67
N PHE A 392 32.96 -7.05 30.99
CA PHE A 392 32.70 -5.85 31.76
C PHE A 392 33.96 -4.99 31.82
N LYS A 393 33.76 -3.67 31.74
CA LYS A 393 34.81 -2.66 31.94
C LYS A 393 34.38 -1.65 33.01
N TYR A 394 35.33 -1.28 33.88
CA TYR A 394 35.20 -0.20 34.87
C TYR A 394 36.43 0.71 34.78
N GLY A 395 36.22 2.01 34.59
CA GLY A 395 37.31 2.95 34.29
C GLY A 395 38.16 2.46 33.11
N ASP A 396 39.42 2.89 33.03
CA ASP A 396 40.34 2.46 31.97
C ASP A 396 41.26 1.29 32.34
N THR A 397 41.30 0.90 33.61
CA THR A 397 42.27 -0.06 34.14
C THR A 397 41.70 -1.43 34.44
N PHE A 398 40.37 -1.57 34.55
CA PHE A 398 39.74 -2.85 34.85
C PHE A 398 38.90 -3.37 33.69
N SER A 399 39.15 -4.61 33.31
CA SER A 399 38.32 -5.37 32.37
C SER A 399 38.32 -6.85 32.76
N THR A 400 37.17 -7.50 32.67
CA THR A 400 37.04 -8.94 32.91
C THR A 400 36.08 -9.58 31.92
N ALA A 401 36.55 -10.64 31.26
CA ALA A 401 35.78 -11.37 30.26
C ALA A 401 34.57 -12.07 30.91
N LEU A 402 33.46 -12.12 30.19
CA LEU A 402 32.27 -12.86 30.58
C LEU A 402 32.42 -14.34 30.23
N SER A 403 32.13 -15.22 31.18
CA SER A 403 31.99 -16.66 30.96
C SER A 403 30.61 -17.04 30.43
N SER A 404 29.58 -16.24 30.75
CA SER A 404 28.24 -16.41 30.21
C SER A 404 27.44 -15.12 30.26
N ILE A 405 26.38 -15.06 29.46
CA ILE A 405 25.38 -14.02 29.45
C ILE A 405 24.01 -14.67 29.59
N ALA A 406 23.15 -14.05 30.38
CA ALA A 406 21.73 -14.38 30.47
C ALA A 406 20.90 -13.12 30.21
N SER A 407 19.60 -13.30 30.00
CA SER A 407 18.68 -12.19 29.88
C SER A 407 17.35 -12.46 30.56
N THR A 408 16.65 -11.38 30.87
CA THR A 408 15.28 -11.41 31.35
C THR A 408 14.51 -10.32 30.64
N THR A 409 13.48 -10.73 29.90
CA THR A 409 12.58 -9.80 29.21
C THR A 409 11.45 -9.43 30.16
N THR A 410 11.38 -8.17 30.57
CA THR A 410 10.36 -7.65 31.49
C THR A 410 9.24 -6.87 30.80
N GLY A 411 9.30 -6.75 29.47
CA GLY A 411 8.32 -6.05 28.65
C GLY A 411 8.75 -5.96 27.18
N THR A 412 8.15 -5.04 26.45
CA THR A 412 8.33 -4.82 24.99
C THR A 412 9.47 -3.85 24.66
N ARG A 413 9.97 -3.06 25.62
CA ARG A 413 10.97 -2.00 25.34
C ARG A 413 12.29 -2.14 26.09
N VAL A 414 12.33 -2.91 27.17
CA VAL A 414 13.52 -3.05 28.01
C VAL A 414 13.80 -4.51 28.26
N VAL A 415 15.05 -4.91 28.02
CA VAL A 415 15.58 -6.23 28.36
C VAL A 415 16.70 -6.04 29.37
N THR A 416 16.65 -6.81 30.45
CA THR A 416 17.78 -6.91 31.38
C THR A 416 18.73 -7.97 30.85
N VAL A 417 20.00 -7.61 30.67
CA VAL A 417 21.08 -8.52 30.28
C VAL A 417 22.01 -8.68 31.48
N SER A 418 22.22 -9.92 31.90
CA SER A 418 23.08 -10.28 33.03
C SER A 418 24.35 -10.93 32.51
N GLY A 419 25.51 -10.35 32.81
CA GLY A 419 26.81 -10.92 32.51
C GLY A 419 27.41 -11.61 33.73
N TYR A 420 28.01 -12.79 33.53
CA TYR A 420 28.72 -13.53 34.58
C TYR A 420 30.21 -13.54 34.21
N PRO A 421 31.07 -12.81 34.93
CA PRO A 421 32.49 -12.72 34.61
C PRO A 421 33.30 -13.90 35.13
N SER A 422 34.42 -14.16 34.47
CA SER A 422 35.43 -15.12 34.95
C SER A 422 36.25 -14.57 36.12
N GLY A 423 36.35 -13.24 36.25
CA GLY A 423 36.94 -12.53 37.39
C GLY A 423 35.90 -11.99 38.37
N SER A 424 36.35 -11.45 39.51
CA SER A 424 35.45 -10.85 40.50
C SER A 424 35.06 -9.42 40.15
N LEU A 425 33.79 -9.08 40.33
CA LEU A 425 33.31 -7.70 40.33
C LEU A 425 33.32 -7.14 41.76
N SER A 426 33.53 -5.84 41.88
CA SER A 426 33.40 -5.13 43.15
C SER A 426 31.97 -4.61 43.31
N SER A 427 31.41 -4.81 44.50
CA SER A 427 30.09 -4.28 44.85
C SER A 427 30.05 -2.75 44.77
N GLY A 428 28.96 -2.20 44.24
CA GLY A 428 28.74 -0.75 44.16
C GLY A 428 29.50 -0.04 43.03
N GLN A 429 30.15 -0.78 42.14
CA GLN A 429 30.76 -0.22 40.92
C GLN A 429 29.79 -0.27 39.73
N HIS A 430 29.91 0.73 38.85
CA HIS A 430 29.21 0.78 37.58
C HIS A 430 30.09 0.18 36.49
N TYR A 431 29.57 -0.83 35.79
CA TYR A 431 30.30 -1.48 34.71
C TYR A 431 29.60 -1.22 33.39
N VAL A 432 30.40 -1.12 32.34
CA VAL A 432 29.90 -1.09 30.97
C VAL A 432 30.11 -2.45 30.34
N LEU A 433 29.06 -2.97 29.70
CA LEU A 433 29.11 -4.16 28.88
C LEU A 433 29.52 -3.78 27.46
N ARG A 434 30.62 -4.35 26.98
CA ARG A 434 31.12 -4.11 25.62
C ARG A 434 31.69 -5.37 25.01
N ALA A 435 31.82 -5.35 23.68
CA ALA A 435 32.48 -6.41 22.93
C ALA A 435 33.93 -6.62 23.40
N ASN A 436 34.37 -7.87 23.50
CA ASN A 436 35.72 -8.24 23.93
C ASN A 436 36.61 -8.50 22.72
N ASN A 437 37.03 -7.43 22.03
CA ASN A 437 37.84 -7.52 20.82
C ASN A 437 37.25 -8.47 19.77
N ASP A 438 35.94 -8.35 19.56
CA ASP A 438 35.16 -9.25 18.74
C ASP A 438 34.18 -8.44 17.89
N THR A 439 34.47 -8.32 16.60
CA THR A 439 33.63 -7.62 15.62
C THR A 439 32.31 -8.34 15.35
N SER A 440 32.20 -9.63 15.69
CA SER A 440 30.98 -10.43 15.55
C SER A 440 30.02 -10.24 16.73
N ALA A 441 30.46 -9.59 17.81
CA ALA A 441 29.66 -9.42 19.02
C ALA A 441 28.36 -8.65 18.71
N ARG A 442 27.20 -9.30 18.89
CA ARG A 442 25.86 -8.72 18.73
C ARG A 442 24.88 -9.16 19.81
N PHE A 443 24.05 -8.21 20.22
CA PHE A 443 22.78 -8.52 20.88
C PHE A 443 21.68 -8.39 19.85
N HIS A 444 20.94 -9.47 19.64
CA HIS A 444 19.76 -9.50 18.80
C HIS A 444 18.54 -9.58 19.70
N PHE A 445 17.52 -8.81 19.36
CA PHE A 445 16.25 -8.78 20.07
C PHE A 445 15.16 -9.03 19.05
N ASP A 446 14.64 -10.25 19.05
CA ASP A 446 13.72 -10.71 18.04
C ASP A 446 12.27 -10.69 18.56
N ALA A 447 11.42 -9.91 17.89
CA ALA A 447 9.99 -9.83 18.13
C ALA A 447 9.18 -10.15 16.85
N GLU A 448 9.76 -10.87 15.89
CA GLU A 448 9.11 -11.22 14.62
C GLU A 448 7.81 -11.98 14.83
N ILE A 449 6.87 -11.86 13.91
CA ILE A 449 5.63 -12.66 13.92
C ILE A 449 5.67 -13.82 12.93
N GLN A 450 6.80 -14.06 12.28
CA GLN A 450 6.98 -15.04 11.20
C GLN A 450 8.45 -15.44 11.13
N GLY A 451 8.74 -16.55 10.45
CA GLY A 451 10.10 -17.10 10.39
C GLY A 451 10.54 -17.70 11.72
N ASN A 452 11.73 -18.29 11.73
CA ASN A 452 12.31 -18.99 12.88
C ASN A 452 12.85 -18.06 13.98
#